data_AF-A0A7R9TYH4-F1
#
_entry.id   AF-A0A7R9TYH4-F1
#
_cell.length_a   1.000
_cell.length_b   1.000
_cell.length_c   1.000
_cell.angle_alpha   90.00
_cell.angle_beta   90.00
_cell.angle_gamma   90.00
#
_symmetry.space_group_name_H-M   'P 1'
#
loop_
_entity.id
_entity.type
_entity.pdbx_description
1 polymer ?
#
loop_
_entity_poly.entity_id
_entity_poly.type
_entity_poly.pdbx_seq_one_letter_code
_entity_poly.pdbx_strand_id
1 'polypeptide(L)'
;AAADAASVGSDVVVAVVTTSSCPHCRRVKSALADASMPFVEIDASSENGIILRASTSLSGMRTVPQVYVGAVCFGGADDVEEGLRSGAFAAKVASAKDEGAVLPPAIARAMRESAVAAKEEKEAEKEKEAEAEKAEEEEEASDDDAEYAALDALATRMAAALTPRDVYAFGGWRAPLTLLPCVLDGATITRWLATAADESTAASTRGSTAAELGGKMMEYGLLTSASASEAFEDDGGKLYRLADHACEPRAYPKTTPAP
;
A
#
# COMPACT_ATOMS: atom_id res chain seq x y z
N ALA A 1 -29.25 4.26 -16.80
CA ALA A 1 -27.92 3.69 -16.53
C ALA A 1 -26.92 4.45 -17.38
N ALA A 2 -25.94 5.12 -16.77
CA ALA A 2 -24.84 5.75 -17.51
C ALA A 2 -23.90 4.63 -17.97
N ALA A 3 -23.61 4.56 -19.27
CA ALA A 3 -22.60 3.63 -19.78
C ALA A 3 -21.20 4.21 -19.53
N ASP A 4 -20.28 3.34 -19.14
CA ASP A 4 -18.88 3.69 -18.85
C ASP A 4 -18.14 4.10 -20.12
N ALA A 5 -17.37 5.20 -20.05
CA ALA A 5 -16.72 5.87 -21.18
C ALA A 5 -15.80 4.95 -22.00
N ALA A 6 -15.29 3.88 -21.37
CA ALA A 6 -14.37 2.91 -21.98
C ALA A 6 -15.02 1.89 -22.94
N SER A 7 -16.36 1.80 -22.96
CA SER A 7 -17.11 0.78 -23.71
C SER A 7 -17.95 1.32 -24.88
N VAL A 8 -17.78 2.60 -25.21
CA VAL A 8 -18.65 3.33 -26.12
C VAL A 8 -18.43 2.90 -27.57
N GLY A 9 -19.29 1.98 -28.04
CA GLY A 9 -19.49 1.70 -29.46
C GLY A 9 -20.14 2.88 -30.19
N SER A 10 -20.13 2.82 -31.52
CA SER A 10 -20.62 3.84 -32.46
C SER A 10 -22.13 4.17 -32.39
N ASP A 11 -22.86 3.74 -31.36
CA ASP A 11 -24.32 3.88 -31.23
C ASP A 11 -24.74 4.94 -30.19
N VAL A 12 -23.81 5.79 -29.74
CA VAL A 12 -24.11 6.81 -28.74
C VAL A 12 -24.71 8.06 -29.38
N VAL A 13 -25.98 8.30 -29.05
CA VAL A 13 -26.74 9.46 -29.51
C VAL A 13 -26.61 10.65 -28.56
N VAL A 14 -26.48 10.43 -27.25
CA VAL A 14 -26.36 11.52 -26.26
C VAL A 14 -25.11 11.33 -25.43
N ALA A 15 -24.24 12.35 -25.43
CA ALA A 15 -23.04 12.37 -24.62
C ALA A 15 -22.95 13.65 -23.80
N VAL A 16 -22.46 13.53 -22.57
CA VAL A 16 -22.28 14.64 -21.64
C VAL A 16 -20.81 14.69 -21.26
N VAL A 17 -20.14 15.77 -21.65
CA VAL A 17 -18.76 16.05 -21.23
C VAL A 17 -18.80 16.67 -19.83
N THR A 18 -18.20 15.98 -18.87
CA THR A 18 -18.20 16.35 -17.45
C THR A 18 -16.78 16.52 -16.90
N THR A 19 -16.70 17.05 -15.69
CA THR A 19 -15.48 17.04 -14.87
C THR A 19 -15.83 16.55 -13.46
N SER A 20 -14.86 15.98 -12.76
CA SER A 20 -14.98 15.27 -11.49
C SER A 20 -15.58 16.13 -10.37
N SER A 21 -15.26 17.43 -10.36
CA SER A 21 -15.62 18.37 -9.30
C SER A 21 -16.67 19.43 -9.70
N CYS A 22 -17.44 19.24 -10.78
CA CYS A 22 -18.40 20.24 -11.23
C CYS A 22 -19.85 20.02 -10.74
N PRO A 23 -20.47 20.97 -10.00
CA PRO A 23 -21.85 20.84 -9.54
C PRO A 23 -22.88 20.96 -10.69
N HIS A 24 -22.57 21.72 -11.75
CA HIS A 24 -23.46 21.87 -12.93
C HIS A 24 -23.56 20.57 -13.74
N CYS A 25 -22.47 19.80 -13.83
CA CYS A 25 -22.47 18.47 -14.45
C CYS A 25 -23.41 17.51 -13.73
N ARG A 26 -23.46 17.55 -12.39
CA ARG A 26 -24.39 16.72 -11.60
C ARG A 26 -25.84 17.05 -11.90
N ARG A 27 -26.18 18.35 -12.03
CA ARG A 27 -27.54 18.80 -12.36
C ARG A 27 -28.03 18.24 -13.69
N VAL A 28 -27.21 18.32 -14.74
CA VAL A 28 -27.54 17.75 -16.06
C VAL A 28 -27.76 16.24 -15.99
N LYS A 29 -26.89 15.52 -15.28
CA LYS A 29 -27.01 14.06 -15.13
C LYS A 29 -28.31 13.67 -14.43
N SER A 30 -28.68 14.39 -13.38
CA SER A 30 -29.96 14.19 -12.69
C SER A 30 -31.14 14.49 -13.62
N ALA A 31 -31.13 15.63 -14.33
CA ALA A 31 -32.22 16.01 -15.24
C ALA A 31 -32.43 14.99 -16.38
N LEU A 32 -31.35 14.47 -16.96
CA LEU A 32 -31.42 13.43 -18.00
C LEU A 32 -31.89 12.08 -17.44
N ALA A 33 -31.46 11.73 -16.22
CA ALA A 33 -31.89 10.52 -15.54
C ALA A 33 -33.39 10.57 -15.20
N ASP A 34 -33.87 11.71 -14.69
CA ASP A 34 -35.29 11.94 -14.38
C ASP A 34 -36.16 11.86 -15.64
N ALA A 35 -35.64 12.36 -16.77
CA ALA A 35 -36.27 12.22 -18.08
C ALA A 35 -36.15 10.81 -18.70
N SER A 36 -35.55 9.85 -17.99
CA SER A 36 -35.32 8.46 -18.45
C SER A 36 -34.60 8.38 -19.80
N MET A 37 -33.73 9.35 -20.10
CA MET A 37 -32.98 9.37 -21.35
C MET A 37 -31.60 8.73 -21.17
N PRO A 38 -31.24 7.74 -22.01
CA PRO A 38 -29.91 7.15 -21.97
C PRO A 38 -28.87 8.17 -22.43
N PHE A 39 -27.81 8.33 -21.66
CA PHE A 39 -26.69 9.20 -21.98
C PHE A 39 -25.37 8.51 -21.60
N VAL A 40 -24.30 8.95 -22.25
CA VAL A 40 -22.94 8.56 -21.94
C VAL A 40 -22.22 9.71 -21.27
N GLU A 41 -21.56 9.42 -20.17
CA GLU A 41 -20.69 10.38 -19.50
C GLU A 41 -19.28 10.29 -20.07
N ILE A 42 -18.72 11.42 -20.45
CA ILE A 42 -17.34 11.55 -20.90
C ILE A 42 -16.61 12.42 -19.88
N ASP A 43 -15.78 11.78 -19.06
CA ASP A 43 -14.97 12.49 -18.08
C ASP A 43 -13.80 13.19 -18.77
N ALA A 44 -13.75 14.52 -18.67
CA ALA A 44 -12.68 15.35 -19.20
C ALA A 44 -11.70 15.83 -18.12
N SER A 45 -11.69 15.20 -16.94
CA SER A 45 -10.83 15.56 -15.80
C SER A 45 -9.38 15.08 -15.93
N SER A 46 -9.02 14.40 -17.02
CA SER A 46 -7.66 13.91 -17.20
C SER A 46 -6.66 15.08 -17.30
N GLU A 47 -5.48 14.90 -16.69
CA GLU A 47 -4.38 15.89 -16.60
C GLU A 47 -4.03 16.53 -17.96
N ASN A 48 -4.08 15.69 -19.00
CA ASN A 48 -3.73 16.01 -20.37
C ASN A 48 -4.82 16.82 -21.12
N GLY A 49 -6.04 16.92 -20.58
CA GLY A 49 -7.09 17.86 -21.04
C GLY A 49 -7.53 17.71 -22.50
N ILE A 50 -7.20 16.57 -23.13
CA ILE A 50 -7.38 16.31 -24.57
C ILE A 50 -8.87 16.37 -24.94
N ILE A 51 -9.72 15.71 -24.12
CA ILE A 51 -11.16 15.64 -24.33
C ILE A 51 -11.79 17.04 -24.25
N LEU A 52 -11.43 17.84 -23.24
CA LEU A 52 -11.97 19.19 -23.09
C LEU A 52 -11.57 20.08 -24.27
N ARG A 53 -10.33 20.01 -24.74
CA ARG A 53 -9.86 20.78 -25.92
C ARG A 53 -10.58 20.37 -27.20
N ALA A 54 -10.76 19.08 -27.43
CA ALA A 54 -11.50 18.57 -28.58
C ALA A 54 -12.96 19.03 -28.54
N SER A 55 -13.59 18.91 -27.37
CA SER A 55 -14.96 19.38 -27.15
C SER A 55 -15.10 20.89 -27.37
N THR A 56 -14.20 21.70 -26.80
CA THR A 56 -14.18 23.16 -26.99
C THR A 56 -13.99 23.56 -28.45
N SER A 57 -13.19 22.81 -29.21
CA SER A 57 -12.98 23.08 -30.64
C SER A 57 -14.24 22.83 -31.47
N LEU A 58 -15.12 21.92 -31.03
CA LEU A 58 -16.38 21.60 -31.70
C LEU A 58 -17.52 22.50 -31.28
N SER A 59 -17.71 22.70 -29.98
CA SER A 59 -18.81 23.50 -29.44
C SER A 59 -18.55 24.99 -29.44
N GLY A 60 -17.28 25.41 -29.51
CA GLY A 60 -16.85 26.78 -29.22
C GLY A 60 -16.93 27.15 -27.74
N MET A 61 -17.50 26.29 -26.88
CA MET A 61 -17.67 26.53 -25.45
C MET A 61 -16.44 26.04 -24.67
N ARG A 62 -15.97 26.89 -23.75
CA ARG A 62 -14.89 26.53 -22.82
C ARG A 62 -15.39 25.95 -21.50
N THR A 63 -16.67 26.14 -21.21
CA THR A 63 -17.29 25.73 -19.95
C THR A 63 -17.83 24.31 -20.05
N VAL A 64 -17.79 23.61 -18.93
CA VAL A 64 -18.51 22.34 -18.71
C VAL A 64 -19.74 22.62 -17.86
N PRO A 65 -20.83 21.83 -17.97
CA PRO A 65 -21.02 20.67 -18.86
C PRO A 65 -21.24 21.06 -20.33
N GLN A 66 -20.87 20.18 -21.26
CA GLN A 66 -21.23 20.29 -22.67
C GLN A 66 -22.02 19.05 -23.08
N VAL A 67 -23.25 19.25 -23.56
CA VAL A 67 -24.13 18.15 -23.96
C VAL A 67 -24.18 18.07 -25.48
N TYR A 68 -23.91 16.88 -26.00
CA TYR A 68 -23.95 16.56 -27.41
C TYR A 68 -25.11 15.64 -27.72
N VAL A 69 -25.79 15.93 -28.83
CA VAL A 69 -26.83 15.09 -29.41
C VAL A 69 -26.41 14.78 -30.85
N GLY A 70 -26.03 13.53 -31.11
CA GLY A 70 -25.36 13.12 -32.34
C GLY A 70 -24.06 13.92 -32.52
N ALA A 71 -23.90 14.55 -33.69
CA ALA A 71 -22.72 15.33 -34.04
C ALA A 71 -22.77 16.81 -33.57
N VAL A 72 -23.87 17.26 -32.96
CA VAL A 72 -24.10 18.69 -32.66
C VAL A 72 -24.10 18.93 -31.15
N CYS A 73 -23.42 19.99 -30.73
CA CYS A 73 -23.51 20.45 -29.35
C CYS A 73 -24.86 21.12 -29.11
N PHE A 74 -25.61 20.66 -28.12
CA PHE A 74 -26.90 21.23 -27.74
C PHE A 74 -26.71 22.48 -26.88
N GLY A 75 -25.79 22.44 -25.90
CA GLY A 75 -25.57 23.53 -24.98
C GLY A 75 -24.99 23.09 -23.63
N GLY A 76 -25.11 23.98 -22.65
CA GLY A 76 -24.71 23.79 -21.26
C GLY A 76 -25.82 23.20 -20.39
N ALA A 77 -25.70 23.41 -19.06
CA ALA A 77 -26.67 22.87 -18.11
C ALA A 77 -28.06 23.50 -18.24
N ASP A 78 -28.11 24.82 -18.30
CA ASP A 78 -29.36 25.57 -18.30
C ASP A 78 -30.14 25.34 -19.61
N ASP A 79 -29.42 25.29 -20.75
CA ASP A 79 -30.01 24.99 -22.06
C ASP A 79 -30.72 23.63 -22.05
N VAL A 80 -30.10 22.61 -21.45
CA VAL A 80 -30.64 21.25 -21.40
C VAL A 80 -31.86 21.19 -20.49
N GLU A 81 -31.81 21.81 -19.31
CA GLU A 81 -32.96 21.88 -18.41
C GLU A 81 -34.15 22.59 -19.07
N GLU A 82 -33.91 23.65 -19.84
CA GLU A 82 -34.94 24.34 -20.62
C GLU A 82 -35.44 23.51 -21.81
N GLY A 83 -34.53 22.84 -22.52
CA GLY A 83 -34.85 21.94 -23.61
C GLY A 83 -35.68 20.73 -23.17
N LEU A 84 -35.47 20.23 -21.95
CA LEU A 84 -36.26 19.17 -21.34
C LEU A 84 -37.66 19.66 -20.96
N ARG A 85 -37.75 20.86 -20.34
CA ARG A 85 -39.05 21.47 -19.99
C ARG A 85 -39.91 21.79 -21.21
N SER A 86 -39.30 22.28 -22.28
CA SER A 86 -39.98 22.64 -23.53
C SER A 86 -40.22 21.45 -24.48
N GLY A 87 -39.57 20.31 -24.22
CA GLY A 87 -39.59 19.14 -25.11
C GLY A 87 -38.66 19.25 -26.34
N ALA A 88 -38.01 20.40 -26.55
CA ALA A 88 -37.11 20.62 -27.67
C ALA A 88 -35.90 19.66 -27.67
N PHE A 89 -35.39 19.32 -26.48
CA PHE A 89 -34.28 18.39 -26.35
C PHE A 89 -34.68 16.97 -26.78
N ALA A 90 -35.83 16.48 -26.31
CA ALA A 90 -36.33 15.16 -26.66
C ALA A 90 -36.62 15.02 -28.17
N ALA A 91 -37.17 16.07 -28.79
CA ALA A 91 -37.37 16.11 -30.24
C ALA A 91 -36.06 16.00 -31.03
N LYS A 92 -35.01 16.69 -30.56
CA LYS A 92 -33.69 16.65 -31.19
C LYS A 92 -33.00 15.29 -31.04
N VAL A 93 -33.17 14.64 -29.89
CA VAL A 93 -32.68 13.26 -29.67
C VAL A 93 -33.41 12.26 -30.57
N ALA A 94 -34.72 12.41 -30.78
CA ALA A 94 -35.48 11.56 -31.69
C ALA A 94 -35.01 11.74 -33.14
N SER A 95 -34.87 12.98 -33.62
CA SER A 95 -34.33 13.26 -34.96
C SER A 95 -32.93 12.68 -35.16
N ALA A 96 -32.05 12.81 -34.17
CA ALA A 96 -30.70 12.27 -34.22
C ALA A 96 -30.66 10.74 -34.26
N LYS A 97 -31.61 10.05 -33.61
CA LYS A 97 -31.76 8.59 -33.71
C LYS A 97 -32.16 8.16 -35.11
N ASP A 98 -33.13 8.85 -35.70
CA ASP A 98 -33.65 8.52 -37.04
C ASP A 98 -32.59 8.74 -38.13
N GLU A 99 -31.73 9.75 -37.95
CA GLU A 99 -30.60 10.04 -38.85
C GLU A 99 -29.38 9.14 -38.62
N GLY A 100 -29.39 8.28 -37.60
CA GLY A 100 -28.23 7.47 -37.21
C GLY A 100 -27.03 8.32 -36.79
N ALA A 101 -27.28 9.51 -36.24
CA ALA A 101 -26.24 10.46 -35.90
C ALA A 101 -25.41 9.98 -34.71
N VAL A 102 -24.12 9.76 -34.97
CA VAL A 102 -23.13 9.35 -33.98
C VAL A 102 -22.41 10.57 -33.42
N LEU A 103 -21.88 10.45 -32.21
CA LEU A 103 -20.96 11.41 -31.58
C LEU A 103 -19.90 11.93 -32.57
N PRO A 104 -19.48 13.22 -32.51
CA PRO A 104 -18.50 13.76 -33.45
C PRO A 104 -17.21 12.92 -33.47
N PRO A 105 -16.67 12.61 -34.67
CA PRO A 105 -15.48 11.76 -34.79
C PRO A 105 -14.26 12.33 -34.07
N ALA A 106 -14.20 13.66 -33.89
CA ALA A 106 -13.16 14.31 -33.11
C ALA A 106 -13.23 14.00 -31.60
N ILE A 107 -14.42 13.88 -31.00
CA ILE A 107 -14.57 13.46 -29.60
C ILE A 107 -14.23 11.97 -29.47
N ALA A 108 -14.73 11.13 -30.39
CA ALA A 108 -14.42 9.71 -30.40
C ALA A 108 -12.90 9.44 -30.56
N ARG A 109 -12.20 10.24 -31.37
CA ARG A 109 -10.74 10.19 -31.50
C ARG A 109 -10.05 10.64 -30.22
N ALA A 110 -10.47 11.76 -29.63
CA ALA A 110 -9.92 12.27 -28.38
C ALA A 110 -10.05 11.26 -27.24
N MET A 111 -11.17 10.52 -27.17
CA MET A 111 -11.37 9.46 -26.17
C MET A 111 -10.40 8.29 -26.34
N ARG A 112 -10.06 7.90 -27.58
CA ARG A 112 -9.05 6.87 -27.84
C ARG A 112 -7.65 7.36 -27.48
N GLU A 113 -7.33 8.62 -27.82
CA GLU A 113 -6.04 9.23 -27.50
C GLU A 113 -5.84 9.35 -25.99
N SER A 114 -6.87 9.79 -25.23
CA SER A 114 -6.80 9.83 -23.77
C SER A 114 -6.68 8.45 -23.12
N ALA A 115 -7.29 7.41 -23.72
CA ALA A 115 -7.19 6.05 -23.20
C ALA A 115 -5.81 5.42 -23.42
N VAL A 116 -5.12 5.77 -24.52
CA VAL A 116 -3.74 5.35 -24.77
C VAL A 116 -2.79 6.08 -23.83
N ALA A 117 -2.91 7.40 -23.71
CA ALA A 117 -2.10 8.20 -22.78
C ALA A 117 -2.24 7.73 -21.33
N ALA A 118 -3.46 7.43 -20.87
CA ALA A 118 -3.68 6.92 -19.51
C ALA A 118 -3.09 5.51 -19.27
N LYS A 119 -2.89 4.70 -20.32
CA LYS A 119 -2.18 3.41 -20.21
C LYS A 119 -0.68 3.62 -20.15
N GLU A 120 -0.13 4.48 -21.01
CA GLU A 120 1.29 4.82 -21.02
C GLU A 120 1.73 5.47 -19.70
N GLU A 121 0.93 6.38 -19.14
CA GLU A 121 1.19 7.01 -17.84
C GLU A 121 1.19 5.97 -16.69
N LYS A 122 0.22 5.03 -16.69
CA LYS A 122 0.17 3.95 -15.68
C LYS A 122 1.31 2.94 -15.82
N GLU A 123 1.73 2.64 -17.04
CA GLU A 123 2.88 1.75 -17.29
C GLU A 123 4.18 2.42 -16.84
N ALA A 124 4.35 3.72 -17.09
CA ALA A 124 5.50 4.49 -16.64
C ALA A 124 5.54 4.68 -15.10
N GLU A 125 4.40 4.87 -14.44
CA GLU A 125 4.33 4.92 -12.97
C GLU A 125 4.67 3.55 -12.35
N LYS A 126 4.16 2.47 -12.94
CA LYS A 126 4.46 1.10 -12.48
C LYS A 126 5.95 0.74 -12.66
N GLU A 127 6.59 1.20 -13.74
CA GLU A 127 8.04 1.01 -13.93
C GLU A 127 8.85 1.80 -12.89
N LYS A 128 8.43 3.01 -12.54
CA LYS A 128 9.09 3.81 -11.50
C LYS A 128 8.91 3.26 -10.10
N GLU A 129 7.72 2.75 -9.76
CA GLU A 129 7.47 2.10 -8.47
C GLU A 129 8.29 0.80 -8.35
N ALA A 130 8.40 0.02 -9.42
CA ALA A 130 9.23 -1.19 -9.43
C ALA A 130 10.74 -0.87 -9.34
N GLU A 131 11.21 0.24 -9.92
CA GLU A 131 12.60 0.69 -9.75
C GLU A 131 12.88 1.23 -8.33
N ALA A 132 11.89 1.87 -7.70
CA ALA A 132 12.00 2.37 -6.34
C ALA A 132 12.01 1.22 -5.30
N GLU A 133 11.10 0.26 -5.40
CA GLU A 133 11.09 -0.93 -4.53
C GLU A 133 12.40 -1.73 -4.64
N LYS A 134 12.94 -1.85 -5.87
CA LYS A 134 14.19 -2.56 -6.08
C LYS A 134 15.42 -1.83 -5.52
N ALA A 135 15.38 -0.50 -5.47
CA ALA A 135 16.43 0.30 -4.85
C ALA A 135 16.39 0.21 -3.30
N GLU A 136 15.19 0.10 -2.72
CA GLU A 136 15.02 -0.10 -1.27
C GLU A 136 15.44 -1.52 -0.83
N GLU A 137 15.14 -2.57 -1.62
CA GLU A 137 15.61 -3.94 -1.34
C GLU A 137 17.14 -4.11 -1.48
N GLU A 138 17.80 -3.37 -2.38
CA GLU A 138 19.26 -3.46 -2.58
C GLU A 138 20.08 -2.68 -1.53
N GLU A 139 19.51 -1.66 -0.87
CA GLU A 139 20.19 -0.94 0.25
C GLU A 139 20.06 -1.65 1.60
N GLU A 140 18.94 -2.32 1.92
CA GLU A 140 18.78 -3.07 3.18
C GLU A 140 19.51 -4.43 3.18
N ALA A 141 19.74 -5.04 2.02
CA ALA A 141 20.29 -6.41 1.92
C ALA A 141 21.84 -6.52 1.88
N SER A 142 22.61 -5.55 2.40
CA SER A 142 24.09 -5.67 2.37
C SER A 142 24.86 -5.46 3.68
N ASP A 143 24.34 -4.70 4.64
CA ASP A 143 25.00 -4.49 5.94
C ASP A 143 24.30 -5.29 7.08
N ASP A 144 22.96 -5.33 7.10
CA ASP A 144 22.20 -5.95 8.20
C ASP A 144 22.25 -7.49 8.18
N ASP A 145 22.31 -8.11 7.00
CA ASP A 145 22.46 -9.57 6.87
C ASP A 145 23.82 -10.06 7.40
N ALA A 146 24.89 -9.28 7.16
CA ALA A 146 26.21 -9.59 7.65
C ALA A 146 26.30 -9.41 9.18
N GLU A 147 25.68 -8.35 9.70
CA GLU A 147 25.57 -8.11 11.14
C GLU A 147 24.74 -9.20 11.84
N TYR A 148 23.59 -9.60 11.28
CA TYR A 148 22.79 -10.71 11.79
C TYR A 148 23.58 -12.02 11.83
N ALA A 149 24.25 -12.37 10.73
CA ALA A 149 25.06 -13.60 10.67
C ALA A 149 26.19 -13.61 11.70
N ALA A 150 26.82 -12.45 11.96
CA ALA A 150 27.85 -12.33 12.99
C ALA A 150 27.28 -12.51 14.40
N LEU A 151 26.11 -11.92 14.69
CA LEU A 151 25.44 -12.02 15.99
C LEU A 151 24.87 -13.43 16.24
N ASP A 152 24.35 -14.10 15.22
CA ASP A 152 23.85 -15.48 15.29
C ASP A 152 24.98 -16.48 15.59
N ALA A 153 26.12 -16.34 14.90
CA ALA A 153 27.31 -17.15 15.18
C ALA A 153 27.79 -16.96 16.64
N LEU A 154 27.70 -15.73 17.15
CA LEU A 154 28.02 -15.40 18.53
C LEU A 154 27.00 -15.98 19.52
N ALA A 155 25.70 -15.93 19.21
CA ALA A 155 24.64 -16.57 20.01
C ALA A 155 24.85 -18.09 20.13
N THR A 156 25.18 -18.75 19.01
CA THR A 156 25.46 -20.18 18.96
C THR A 156 26.68 -20.56 19.82
N ARG A 157 27.76 -19.77 19.76
CA ARG A 157 28.93 -19.95 20.63
C ARG A 157 28.58 -19.73 22.10
N MET A 158 27.72 -18.75 22.40
CA MET A 158 27.26 -18.46 23.75
C MET A 158 26.47 -19.63 24.34
N ALA A 159 25.56 -20.22 23.55
CA ALA A 159 24.78 -21.40 23.92
C ALA A 159 25.67 -22.62 24.24
N ALA A 160 26.79 -22.77 23.53
CA ALA A 160 27.74 -23.86 23.76
C ALA A 160 28.64 -23.63 24.99
N ALA A 161 28.96 -22.38 25.31
CA ALA A 161 29.90 -22.01 26.36
C ALA A 161 29.27 -21.77 27.73
N LEU A 162 28.05 -21.22 27.75
CA LEU A 162 27.32 -20.93 28.99
C LEU A 162 26.37 -22.09 29.34
N THR A 163 26.24 -22.37 30.63
CA THR A 163 25.27 -23.35 31.14
C THR A 163 24.05 -22.60 31.67
N PRO A 164 22.92 -22.57 30.92
CA PRO A 164 21.70 -21.93 31.39
C PRO A 164 21.12 -22.69 32.58
N ARG A 165 20.34 -22.00 33.42
CA ARG A 165 19.80 -22.56 34.67
C ARG A 165 18.30 -22.38 34.75
N ASP A 166 17.64 -23.25 35.50
CA ASP A 166 16.22 -23.08 35.82
C ASP A 166 16.06 -22.23 37.08
N VAL A 167 15.24 -21.20 37.01
CA VAL A 167 15.00 -20.25 38.12
C VAL A 167 13.52 -20.19 38.45
N TYR A 168 13.18 -20.23 39.73
CA TYR A 168 11.81 -19.95 40.18
C TYR A 168 11.63 -18.45 40.36
N ALA A 169 10.73 -17.87 39.59
CA ALA A 169 10.30 -16.47 39.72
C ALA A 169 8.93 -16.39 40.40
N PHE A 170 8.64 -15.27 41.04
CA PHE A 170 7.33 -15.04 41.63
C PHE A 170 6.31 -14.66 40.55
N GLY A 171 5.36 -15.56 40.27
CA GLY A 171 4.35 -15.41 39.22
C GLY A 171 3.05 -14.71 39.66
N GLY A 172 3.03 -14.13 40.85
CA GLY A 172 1.86 -13.46 41.42
C GLY A 172 1.03 -14.31 42.37
N TRP A 173 0.03 -13.71 43.00
CA TRP A 173 -0.70 -14.31 44.14
C TRP A 173 -1.52 -15.55 43.80
N ARG A 174 -1.88 -15.76 42.53
CA ARG A 174 -2.64 -16.93 42.05
C ARG A 174 -1.74 -18.10 41.62
N ALA A 175 -0.47 -17.83 41.33
CA ALA A 175 0.54 -18.80 40.94
C ALA A 175 1.90 -18.32 41.50
N PRO A 176 2.17 -18.54 42.79
CA PRO A 176 3.25 -17.86 43.50
C PRO A 176 4.65 -18.24 43.01
N LEU A 177 4.79 -19.36 42.32
CA LEU A 177 6.06 -19.82 41.76
C LEU A 177 5.84 -20.17 40.29
N THR A 178 6.64 -19.57 39.42
CA THR A 178 6.74 -19.89 38.00
C THR A 178 8.15 -20.36 37.71
N LEU A 179 8.29 -21.55 37.14
CA LEU A 179 9.57 -22.06 36.69
C LEU A 179 9.94 -21.37 35.37
N LEU A 180 11.07 -20.68 35.36
CA LEU A 180 11.72 -20.15 34.17
C LEU A 180 12.85 -21.10 33.79
N PRO A 181 12.64 -22.03 32.85
CA PRO A 181 13.70 -22.92 32.42
C PRO A 181 14.74 -22.20 31.57
N CYS A 182 15.98 -22.71 31.62
CA CYS A 182 17.08 -22.34 30.73
C CYS A 182 17.33 -20.82 30.60
N VAL A 183 17.44 -20.10 31.72
CA VAL A 183 17.73 -18.67 31.74
C VAL A 183 19.18 -18.35 32.09
N LEU A 184 19.62 -17.17 31.64
CA LEU A 184 20.91 -16.54 31.93
C LEU A 184 20.67 -15.13 32.47
N ASP A 185 21.51 -14.65 33.38
CA ASP A 185 21.48 -13.24 33.81
C ASP A 185 22.24 -12.32 32.85
N GLY A 186 21.83 -11.05 32.78
CA GLY A 186 22.42 -10.04 31.92
C GLY A 186 23.92 -9.87 32.14
N ALA A 187 24.36 -9.79 33.39
CA ALA A 187 25.78 -9.66 33.75
C ALA A 187 26.64 -10.83 33.24
N THR A 188 26.12 -12.07 33.27
CA THR A 188 26.79 -13.24 32.72
C THR A 188 26.91 -13.16 31.20
N ILE A 189 25.84 -12.72 30.52
CA ILE A 189 25.84 -12.51 29.07
C ILE A 189 26.88 -11.44 28.69
N THR A 190 26.83 -10.25 29.31
CA THR A 190 27.74 -9.16 29.02
C THR A 190 29.20 -9.53 29.28
N ARG A 191 29.47 -10.22 30.40
CA ARG A 191 30.83 -10.69 30.72
C ARG A 191 31.35 -11.66 29.66
N TRP A 192 30.50 -12.56 29.17
CA TRP A 192 30.89 -13.49 28.13
C TRP A 192 31.15 -12.76 26.81
N LEU A 193 30.24 -11.88 26.39
CA LEU A 193 30.35 -11.05 25.18
C LEU A 193 31.65 -10.24 25.15
N ALA A 194 32.00 -9.61 26.27
CA ALA A 194 33.24 -8.84 26.43
C ALA A 194 34.52 -9.66 26.20
N THR A 195 34.45 -10.98 26.34
CA THR A 195 35.60 -11.90 26.13
C THR A 195 35.53 -12.67 24.81
N ALA A 196 34.34 -12.78 24.21
CA ALA A 196 34.08 -13.67 23.09
C ALA A 196 34.00 -12.96 21.72
N ALA A 197 33.72 -11.65 21.71
CA ALA A 197 33.73 -10.86 20.49
C ALA A 197 35.14 -10.82 19.90
N ASP A 198 35.33 -11.46 18.75
CA ASP A 198 36.58 -11.44 17.99
C ASP A 198 36.60 -10.23 17.03
N GLU A 199 37.75 -10.02 16.37
CA GLU A 199 37.97 -8.89 15.46
C GLU A 199 36.98 -8.89 14.27
N SER A 200 36.47 -10.07 13.88
CA SER A 200 35.47 -10.23 12.82
C SER A 200 34.08 -9.76 13.28
N THR A 201 33.65 -10.15 14.49
CA THR A 201 32.41 -9.63 15.09
C THR A 201 32.52 -8.12 15.36
N ALA A 202 33.67 -7.65 15.82
CA ALA A 202 33.91 -6.23 16.11
C ALA A 202 33.87 -5.35 14.84
N ALA A 203 34.37 -5.88 13.71
CA ALA A 203 34.29 -5.22 12.42
C ALA A 203 32.83 -5.11 11.91
N SER A 204 32.05 -6.18 12.04
CA SER A 204 30.64 -6.21 11.61
C SER A 204 29.73 -5.35 12.50
N THR A 205 30.03 -5.25 13.79
CA THR A 205 29.17 -4.55 14.78
C THR A 205 29.63 -3.11 15.07
N ARG A 206 30.53 -2.56 14.25
CA ARG A 206 31.06 -1.18 14.37
C ARG A 206 31.63 -0.84 15.76
N GLY A 207 32.20 -1.83 16.46
CA GLY A 207 32.81 -1.64 17.77
C GLY A 207 31.82 -1.44 18.93
N SER A 208 30.59 -1.94 18.81
CA SER A 208 29.59 -1.92 19.89
C SER A 208 30.12 -2.53 21.20
N THR A 209 29.72 -1.94 22.33
CA THR A 209 30.04 -2.48 23.66
C THR A 209 29.28 -3.79 23.92
N ALA A 210 29.72 -4.58 24.90
CA ALA A 210 29.06 -5.85 25.25
C ALA A 210 27.56 -5.66 25.63
N ALA A 211 27.19 -4.55 26.24
CA ALA A 211 25.80 -4.23 26.55
C ALA A 211 24.99 -3.85 25.29
N GLU A 212 25.59 -3.10 24.37
CA GLU A 212 24.98 -2.75 23.08
C GLU A 212 24.78 -3.99 22.20
N LEU A 213 25.75 -4.91 22.20
CA LEU A 213 25.61 -6.22 21.53
C LEU A 213 24.44 -7.01 22.11
N GLY A 214 24.29 -7.05 23.44
CA GLY A 214 23.12 -7.67 24.09
C GLY A 214 21.80 -7.04 23.65
N GLY A 215 21.76 -5.72 23.50
CA GLY A 215 20.61 -4.99 22.95
C GLY A 215 20.28 -5.38 21.51
N LYS A 216 21.28 -5.36 20.61
CA LYS A 216 21.13 -5.77 19.21
C LYS A 216 20.68 -7.23 19.07
N MET A 217 21.23 -8.12 19.90
CA MET A 217 20.79 -9.52 19.95
C MET A 217 19.32 -9.65 20.34
N MET A 218 18.76 -8.76 21.16
CA MET A 218 17.31 -8.77 21.42
C MET A 218 16.51 -8.21 20.25
N GLU A 219 17.00 -7.16 19.59
CA GLU A 219 16.37 -6.56 18.40
C GLU A 219 16.24 -7.58 17.27
N TYR A 220 17.30 -8.36 17.02
CA TYR A 220 17.30 -9.47 16.06
C TYR A 220 16.64 -10.75 16.57
N GLY A 221 16.11 -10.78 17.80
CA GLY A 221 15.42 -11.94 18.36
C GLY A 221 16.32 -13.13 18.75
N LEU A 222 17.63 -12.93 18.85
CA LEU A 222 18.62 -13.90 19.33
C LEU A 222 18.61 -14.04 20.86
N LEU A 223 18.15 -13.00 21.57
CA LEU A 223 17.92 -12.98 23.01
C LEU A 223 16.47 -12.56 23.30
N THR A 224 15.87 -13.15 24.33
CA THR A 224 14.50 -12.81 24.77
C THR A 224 14.46 -12.71 26.28
N SER A 225 13.84 -11.65 26.81
CA SER A 225 13.63 -11.50 28.26
C SER A 225 12.66 -12.56 28.81
N ALA A 226 13.00 -13.13 29.96
CA ALA A 226 12.21 -14.16 30.63
C ALA A 226 11.12 -13.60 31.56
N SER A 227 11.13 -12.30 31.89
CA SER A 227 10.24 -11.72 32.92
C SER A 227 9.29 -10.60 32.43
N ALA A 228 9.45 -10.11 31.20
CA ALA A 228 8.54 -9.22 30.43
C ALA A 228 9.37 -8.58 29.31
N SER A 229 8.73 -8.02 28.26
CA SER A 229 9.46 -7.30 27.20
C SER A 229 10.05 -6.00 27.76
N GLU A 230 11.34 -6.04 28.08
CA GLU A 230 12.13 -4.92 28.59
C GLU A 230 13.47 -4.88 27.85
N ALA A 231 14.11 -3.70 27.84
CA ALA A 231 15.43 -3.52 27.24
C ALA A 231 16.49 -4.41 27.90
N PHE A 232 17.59 -4.65 27.17
CA PHE A 232 18.71 -5.43 27.68
C PHE A 232 19.42 -4.60 28.75
N GLU A 233 19.63 -5.18 29.92
CA GLU A 233 20.34 -4.55 31.02
C GLU A 233 21.51 -5.43 31.43
N ASP A 234 22.67 -4.80 31.57
CA ASP A 234 23.89 -5.43 32.08
C ASP A 234 23.83 -5.53 33.61
N ASP A 235 22.84 -6.25 34.12
CA ASP A 235 22.70 -6.53 35.54
C ASP A 235 22.44 -8.01 35.83
N GLY A 236 22.59 -8.38 37.11
CA GLY A 236 22.31 -9.75 37.57
C GLY A 236 20.83 -9.99 37.92
N GLY A 237 19.98 -8.98 37.77
CA GLY A 237 18.57 -8.99 38.18
C GLY A 237 17.65 -9.50 37.08
N LYS A 238 17.94 -9.18 35.82
CA LYS A 238 17.16 -9.60 34.67
C LYS A 238 17.64 -10.91 34.09
N LEU A 239 16.65 -11.70 33.66
CA LEU A 239 16.85 -13.04 33.14
C LEU A 239 16.46 -13.09 31.67
N TYR A 240 17.31 -13.71 30.86
CA TYR A 240 17.17 -13.81 29.42
C TYR A 240 17.26 -15.26 28.96
N ARG A 241 16.67 -15.54 27.80
CA ARG A 241 16.75 -16.80 27.07
C ARG A 241 17.43 -16.54 25.74
N LEU A 242 18.27 -17.48 25.33
CA LEU A 242 18.79 -17.56 23.98
C LEU A 242 17.71 -18.07 23.03
N ALA A 243 17.78 -17.67 21.77
CA ALA A 243 16.85 -18.14 20.74
C ALA A 243 16.94 -19.66 20.53
N ASP A 244 15.80 -20.24 20.13
CA ASP A 244 15.65 -21.69 19.96
C ASP A 244 16.56 -22.27 18.86
N HIS A 245 16.93 -21.48 17.84
CA HIS A 245 17.84 -21.93 16.79
C HIS A 245 19.32 -21.92 17.23
N ALA A 246 19.73 -20.96 18.06
CA ALA A 246 21.04 -20.98 18.72
C ALA A 246 21.12 -22.11 19.78
N CYS A 247 19.97 -22.56 20.28
CA CYS A 247 19.82 -23.74 21.11
C CYS A 247 19.34 -24.95 20.29
N GLU A 248 20.11 -25.42 19.30
CA GLU A 248 19.83 -26.70 18.63
C GLU A 248 19.46 -27.80 19.65
N PRO A 249 18.43 -28.63 19.39
CA PRO A 249 17.70 -29.32 20.44
C PRO A 249 18.55 -30.41 21.11
N ARG A 250 19.11 -30.11 22.29
CA ARG A 250 19.42 -31.15 23.28
C ARG A 250 18.10 -31.67 23.81
N ALA A 251 17.66 -32.80 23.25
CA ALA A 251 16.58 -33.67 23.72
C ALA A 251 15.77 -33.09 24.89
N TYR A 252 14.69 -32.36 24.58
CA TYR A 252 13.75 -31.90 25.59
C TYR A 252 13.30 -33.11 26.43
N PRO A 253 13.49 -33.11 27.76
CA PRO A 253 12.85 -34.13 28.58
C PRO A 253 11.35 -33.99 28.36
N LYS A 254 10.70 -35.07 27.89
CA LYS A 254 9.26 -35.19 27.93
C LYS A 254 8.84 -35.15 29.40
N THR A 255 8.62 -33.96 29.93
CA THR A 255 7.88 -33.81 31.18
C THR A 255 6.41 -33.94 30.83
N THR A 256 5.96 -35.17 30.59
CA THR A 256 4.57 -35.50 30.90
C THR A 256 4.39 -35.18 32.38
N PRO A 257 3.52 -34.24 32.78
CA PRO A 257 3.18 -34.10 34.18
C PRO A 257 2.59 -35.44 34.62
N ALA A 258 3.17 -36.04 35.67
CA ALA A 258 2.53 -37.15 36.35
C ALA A 258 1.15 -36.68 36.88
N PRO A 259 0.12 -37.54 36.86
CA PRO A 259 -1.23 -37.19 37.29
C PRO A 259 -1.30 -36.71 38.74
#